data_AF-A0ABD2NMX3-F1
#
_entry.id   AF-A0ABD2NMX3-F1
#
_cell.length_a   1.000
_cell.length_b   1.000
_cell.length_c   1.000
_cell.angle_alpha   90.00
_cell.angle_beta   90.00
_cell.angle_gamma   90.00
#
_symmetry.space_group_name_H-M   'P 1'
#
loop_
_entity.id
_entity.type
_entity.pdbx_description
1 polymer ?
#
loop_
_entity_poly.entity_id
_entity_poly.type
_entity_poly.pdbx_seq_one_letter_code
_entity_poly.pdbx_strand_id
1 'polypeptide(L)'
;MPPKKKGGGKALVIDGVDTSSMTREQLEVFCQRIKEENEREREERNFFQLERDKLRTFWEITRNELEEARAKIRNKERQIEENTEKNEEILKYYKQKVKHLQYEHENDLTECKAAALVSLKKATDDHMSQEKELLADKIALKNKGQEQEFNHQDQVRSLKLQHSEAISKARTEFDDKAKELELKFERKFTELGNELNLKHSMEIAEIEERKNTQLNALTKQHDETYSEMKMYYNDITLNNLALISSLKEQMEVLRKQNERMSKQVADLMSENKKLIEPLNQAKADVVEYRRQLTNYEKDKISLENTKIKLNQTRKEFEDLKWANEALEIRFEKLQSEHQELKKRFNQAILEVQQKTSLKNILLEKRIKVLGENVEQKDALIEELIMKLQEPQYAVKANKKLEAILNKKNATINDLQYELARVCKAHDDLLDTYEEKLHEYGIPKIELGFIPLRTVPEGQGGLSKGPAGLVTKNR
;
A
#
# COMPACT_ATOMS: atom_id res chain seq x y z
N MET A 1 121.96 -118.22 16.74
CA MET A 1 121.20 -119.38 17.25
C MET A 1 120.02 -119.66 16.30
N PRO A 2 119.70 -120.94 16.01
CA PRO A 2 118.51 -121.41 15.27
C PRO A 2 117.24 -121.28 16.16
N PRO A 3 116.00 -121.69 15.76
CA PRO A 3 115.59 -122.69 14.73
C PRO A 3 114.60 -122.15 13.66
N LYS A 4 114.46 -122.61 12.41
CA LYS A 4 114.58 -123.92 11.72
C LYS A 4 113.48 -124.95 12.07
N LYS A 5 112.41 -125.01 11.25
CA LYS A 5 111.84 -126.24 10.65
C LYS A 5 110.76 -125.86 9.62
N LYS A 6 111.02 -126.16 8.33
CA LYS A 6 110.50 -127.34 7.57
C LYS A 6 108.98 -127.25 7.42
N GLY A 7 108.39 -127.15 6.24
CA GLY A 7 108.80 -127.71 4.95
C GLY A 7 107.56 -128.41 4.39
N GLY A 8 107.19 -128.07 3.17
CA GLY A 8 106.03 -128.64 2.49
C GLY A 8 105.62 -127.72 1.35
N GLY A 9 106.21 -127.93 0.17
CA GLY A 9 105.76 -127.28 -1.05
C GLY A 9 104.28 -127.56 -1.26
N LYS A 10 103.48 -126.50 -1.22
CA LYS A 10 102.14 -126.50 -1.79
C LYS A 10 102.24 -125.83 -3.14
N ALA A 11 101.71 -126.51 -4.14
CA ALA A 11 101.38 -125.98 -5.46
C ALA A 11 100.97 -124.51 -5.40
N LEU A 12 101.56 -123.67 -6.26
CA LEU A 12 101.20 -122.27 -6.37
C LEU A 12 99.86 -122.20 -7.11
N VAL A 13 98.77 -122.35 -6.38
CA VAL A 13 97.41 -122.18 -6.91
C VAL A 13 97.17 -120.68 -7.04
N ILE A 14 97.17 -120.18 -8.28
CA ILE A 14 96.80 -118.80 -8.59
C ILE A 14 95.42 -118.88 -9.25
N ASP A 15 94.43 -118.22 -8.66
CA ASP A 15 93.05 -118.17 -9.11
C ASP A 15 92.37 -119.54 -9.32
N GLY A 16 92.53 -120.44 -8.34
CA GLY A 16 91.88 -121.75 -8.33
C GLY A 16 92.48 -122.80 -9.27
N VAL A 17 93.54 -122.48 -10.03
CA VAL A 17 94.22 -123.40 -10.97
C VAL A 17 95.63 -123.76 -10.47
N ASP A 18 95.99 -125.05 -10.51
CA ASP A 18 97.31 -125.57 -10.13
C ASP A 18 98.34 -125.32 -11.24
N THR A 19 99.24 -124.36 -11.03
CA THR A 19 100.23 -123.92 -12.04
C THR A 19 101.44 -124.88 -12.18
N SER A 20 101.50 -125.94 -11.38
CA SER A 20 102.66 -126.85 -11.29
C SER A 20 102.83 -127.79 -12.49
N SER A 21 101.78 -127.97 -13.30
CA SER A 21 101.72 -128.96 -14.39
C SER A 21 101.55 -128.34 -15.79
N MET A 22 101.60 -127.00 -15.89
CA MET A 22 101.43 -126.27 -17.15
C MET A 22 102.78 -126.04 -17.85
N THR A 23 102.78 -126.16 -19.18
CA THR A 23 103.93 -125.80 -20.03
C THR A 23 104.07 -124.28 -20.15
N ARG A 24 105.26 -123.77 -20.50
CA ARG A 24 105.55 -122.31 -20.54
C ARG A 24 104.52 -121.51 -21.34
N GLU A 25 104.08 -122.02 -22.49
CA GLU A 25 103.07 -121.37 -23.34
C GLU A 25 101.68 -121.33 -22.66
N GLN A 26 101.32 -122.37 -21.90
CA GLN A 26 100.06 -122.41 -21.15
C GLN A 26 100.06 -121.45 -19.96
N LEU A 27 101.21 -121.25 -19.30
CA LEU A 27 101.38 -120.24 -18.26
C LEU A 27 101.33 -118.81 -18.82
N GLU A 28 101.89 -118.57 -20.02
CA GLU A 28 101.79 -117.27 -20.69
C GLU A 28 100.33 -116.91 -21.04
N VAL A 29 99.56 -117.86 -21.59
CA VAL A 29 98.13 -117.68 -21.87
C VAL A 29 97.30 -117.49 -20.58
N PHE A 30 97.63 -118.21 -19.51
CA PHE A 30 96.96 -118.05 -18.21
C PHE A 30 97.26 -116.69 -17.57
N CYS A 31 98.53 -116.24 -17.62
CA CYS A 31 98.91 -114.90 -17.18
C CYS A 31 98.22 -113.80 -18.00
N GLN A 32 98.06 -114.00 -19.32
CA GLN A 32 97.34 -113.07 -20.18
C GLN A 32 95.86 -112.98 -19.79
N ARG A 33 95.21 -114.13 -19.55
CA ARG A 33 93.81 -114.20 -19.11
C ARG A 33 93.60 -113.51 -17.76
N ILE A 34 94.44 -113.81 -16.76
CA ILE A 34 94.34 -113.13 -15.44
C ILE A 34 94.58 -111.63 -15.58
N LYS A 35 95.48 -111.21 -16.45
CA LYS A 35 95.73 -109.79 -16.70
C LYS A 35 94.52 -109.10 -17.33
N GLU A 36 93.91 -109.72 -18.34
CA GLU A 36 92.67 -109.25 -18.97
C GLU A 36 91.49 -109.21 -17.99
N GLU A 37 91.39 -110.20 -17.10
CA GLU A 37 90.35 -110.25 -16.07
C GLU A 37 90.59 -109.18 -14.99
N ASN A 38 91.83 -108.94 -14.58
CA ASN A 38 92.17 -107.84 -13.67
C ASN A 38 91.94 -106.46 -14.32
N GLU A 39 92.21 -106.32 -15.62
CA GLU A 39 91.90 -105.10 -16.38
C GLU A 39 90.39 -104.88 -16.46
N ARG A 40 89.59 -105.92 -16.74
CA ARG A 40 88.12 -105.85 -16.72
C ARG A 40 87.58 -105.49 -15.34
N GLU A 41 88.05 -106.15 -14.28
CA GLU A 41 87.64 -105.82 -12.90
C GLU A 41 88.02 -104.38 -12.52
N ARG A 42 89.16 -103.87 -13.01
CA ARG A 42 89.56 -102.46 -12.82
C ARG A 42 88.62 -101.51 -13.57
N GLU A 43 88.27 -101.81 -14.80
CA GLU A 43 87.33 -101.04 -15.60
C GLU A 43 85.93 -101.03 -14.96
N GLU A 44 85.44 -102.18 -14.51
CA GLU A 44 84.17 -102.31 -13.80
C GLU A 44 84.18 -101.53 -12.48
N ARG A 45 85.25 -101.65 -11.69
CA ARG A 45 85.40 -100.86 -10.44
C ARG A 45 85.40 -99.37 -10.74
N ASN A 46 86.11 -98.93 -11.78
CA ASN A 46 86.15 -97.52 -12.17
C ASN A 46 84.77 -97.04 -12.64
N PHE A 47 84.07 -97.84 -13.45
CA PHE A 47 82.70 -97.55 -13.87
C PHE A 47 81.75 -97.41 -12.67
N PHE A 48 81.75 -98.36 -11.73
CA PHE A 48 80.93 -98.28 -10.53
C PHE A 48 81.31 -97.13 -9.60
N GLN A 49 82.60 -96.76 -9.53
CA GLN A 49 83.03 -95.56 -8.80
C GLN A 49 82.48 -94.28 -9.44
N LEU A 50 82.59 -94.14 -10.75
CA LEU A 50 82.03 -93.01 -11.49
C LEU A 50 80.51 -92.94 -11.35
N GLU A 51 79.79 -94.06 -11.45
CA GLU A 51 78.34 -94.10 -11.27
C GLU A 51 77.93 -93.76 -9.83
N ARG A 52 78.64 -94.29 -8.83
CA ARG A 52 78.39 -93.92 -7.42
C ARG A 52 78.63 -92.44 -7.18
N ASP A 53 79.70 -91.88 -7.73
CA ASP A 53 80.04 -90.47 -7.55
C ASP A 53 79.04 -89.57 -8.30
N LYS A 54 78.58 -89.96 -9.50
CA LYS A 54 77.45 -89.32 -10.20
C LYS A 54 76.17 -89.35 -9.38
N LEU A 55 75.77 -90.53 -8.88
CA LEU A 55 74.58 -90.66 -8.03
C LEU A 55 74.69 -89.80 -6.78
N ARG A 56 75.88 -89.71 -6.18
CA ARG A 56 76.13 -88.84 -5.03
C ARG A 56 75.95 -87.36 -5.41
N THR A 57 76.50 -86.91 -6.55
CA THR A 57 76.30 -85.53 -7.01
C THR A 57 74.84 -85.23 -7.30
N PHE A 58 74.10 -86.12 -7.96
CA PHE A 58 72.67 -85.95 -8.18
C PHE A 58 71.88 -85.91 -6.87
N TRP A 59 72.23 -86.76 -5.91
CA TRP A 59 71.61 -86.73 -4.59
C TRP A 59 71.89 -85.42 -3.85
N GLU A 60 73.12 -84.92 -3.89
CA GLU A 60 73.48 -83.64 -3.27
C GLU A 60 72.77 -82.45 -3.95
N ILE A 61 72.69 -82.44 -5.29
CA ILE A 61 71.96 -81.42 -6.06
C ILE A 61 70.46 -81.46 -5.74
N THR A 62 69.82 -82.62 -5.87
CA THR A 62 68.37 -82.76 -5.64
C THR A 62 67.99 -82.48 -4.18
N ARG A 63 68.87 -82.82 -3.23
CA ARG A 63 68.71 -82.43 -1.82
C ARG A 63 68.80 -80.92 -1.65
N ASN A 64 69.79 -80.25 -2.24
CA ASN A 64 69.93 -78.81 -2.17
C ASN A 64 68.73 -78.10 -2.83
N GLU A 65 68.27 -78.57 -4.00
CA GLU A 65 67.09 -78.04 -4.68
C GLU A 65 65.83 -78.20 -3.83
N LEU A 66 65.67 -79.35 -3.13
CA LEU A 66 64.57 -79.56 -2.20
C LEU A 66 64.64 -78.62 -0.99
N GLU A 67 65.84 -78.43 -0.42
CA GLU A 67 66.06 -77.50 0.69
C GLU A 67 65.78 -76.05 0.26
N GLU A 68 66.20 -75.64 -0.94
CA GLU A 68 65.88 -74.34 -1.53
C GLU A 68 64.38 -74.17 -1.80
N ALA A 69 63.70 -75.17 -2.35
CA ALA A 69 62.26 -75.13 -2.60
C ALA A 69 61.48 -74.98 -1.29
N ARG A 70 61.87 -75.74 -0.25
CA ARG A 70 61.31 -75.60 1.10
C ARG A 70 61.58 -74.22 1.71
N ALA A 71 62.77 -73.65 1.50
CA ALA A 71 63.08 -72.29 1.93
C ALA A 71 62.22 -71.25 1.20
N LYS A 72 62.03 -71.39 -0.11
CA LYS A 72 61.16 -70.52 -0.92
C LYS A 72 59.71 -70.59 -0.47
N ILE A 73 59.18 -71.78 -0.18
CA ILE A 73 57.81 -71.96 0.35
C ILE A 73 57.66 -71.23 1.69
N ARG A 74 58.56 -71.47 2.65
CA ARG A 74 58.51 -70.80 3.95
C ARG A 74 58.60 -69.27 3.84
N ASN A 75 59.44 -68.76 2.95
CA ASN A 75 59.52 -67.32 2.69
C ASN A 75 58.22 -66.77 2.09
N LYS A 76 57.54 -67.53 1.23
CA LYS A 76 56.25 -67.15 0.65
C LYS A 76 55.12 -67.21 1.66
N GLU A 77 55.08 -68.22 2.53
CA GLU A 77 54.13 -68.31 3.64
C GLU A 77 54.28 -67.12 4.58
N ARG A 78 55.52 -66.80 5.00
CA ARG A 78 55.79 -65.59 5.80
C ARG A 78 55.37 -64.31 5.09
N GLN A 79 55.62 -64.20 3.78
CA GLN A 79 55.21 -63.03 3.01
C GLN A 79 53.67 -62.92 2.94
N ILE A 80 52.95 -64.04 2.88
CA ILE A 80 51.48 -64.05 2.94
C ILE A 80 51.02 -63.57 4.31
N GLU A 81 51.59 -64.11 5.40
CA GLU A 81 51.27 -63.69 6.78
C GLU A 81 51.49 -62.19 6.97
N GLU A 82 52.68 -61.67 6.63
CA GLU A 82 53.00 -60.24 6.74
C GLU A 82 52.04 -59.35 5.91
N ASN A 83 51.59 -59.83 4.75
CA ASN A 83 50.61 -59.10 3.95
C ASN A 83 49.19 -59.17 4.54
N THR A 84 48.82 -60.29 5.15
CA THR A 84 47.53 -60.42 5.85
C THR A 84 47.47 -59.50 7.06
N GLU A 85 48.53 -59.44 7.87
CA GLU A 85 48.63 -58.54 9.03
C GLU A 85 48.51 -57.07 8.60
N LYS A 86 49.26 -56.66 7.56
CA LYS A 86 49.14 -55.31 6.98
C LYS A 86 47.73 -55.00 6.51
N ASN A 87 47.08 -55.95 5.82
CA ASN A 87 45.71 -55.76 5.36
C ASN A 87 44.73 -55.63 6.53
N GLU A 88 44.91 -56.39 7.62
CA GLU A 88 44.09 -56.26 8.82
C GLU A 88 44.26 -54.92 9.52
N GLU A 89 45.50 -54.42 9.62
CA GLU A 89 45.79 -53.09 10.17
C GLU A 89 45.13 -51.98 9.33
N ILE A 90 45.27 -52.05 8.01
CA ILE A 90 44.63 -51.13 7.07
C ILE A 90 43.10 -51.19 7.23
N LEU A 91 42.52 -52.38 7.35
CA LEU A 91 41.09 -52.55 7.55
C LEU A 91 40.62 -51.95 8.89
N LYS A 92 41.39 -52.12 9.97
CA LYS A 92 41.11 -51.51 11.28
C LYS A 92 41.16 -49.99 11.20
N TYR A 93 42.17 -49.43 10.54
CA TYR A 93 42.29 -48.00 10.31
C TYR A 93 41.09 -47.44 9.53
N TYR A 94 40.73 -48.06 8.40
CA TYR A 94 39.58 -47.62 7.63
C TYR A 94 38.25 -47.77 8.39
N LYS A 95 38.07 -48.83 9.17
CA LYS A 95 36.90 -48.98 10.06
C LYS A 95 36.80 -47.86 11.08
N GLN A 96 37.91 -47.48 11.72
CA GLN A 96 37.92 -46.34 12.64
C GLN A 96 37.64 -45.02 11.92
N LYS A 97 38.25 -44.81 10.74
CA LYS A 97 38.02 -43.61 9.94
C LYS A 97 36.55 -43.46 9.53
N VAL A 98 35.89 -44.55 9.13
CA VAL A 98 34.45 -44.54 8.81
C VAL A 98 33.61 -44.22 10.04
N LYS A 99 33.92 -44.81 11.21
CA LYS A 99 33.21 -44.51 12.46
C LYS A 99 33.34 -43.04 12.86
N HIS A 100 34.54 -42.48 12.75
CA HIS A 100 34.77 -41.07 13.06
C HIS A 100 34.01 -40.15 12.11
N LEU A 101 34.08 -40.41 10.80
CA LEU A 101 33.31 -39.66 9.81
C LEU A 101 31.80 -39.74 10.05
N GLN A 102 31.27 -40.91 10.42
CA GLN A 102 29.86 -41.05 10.76
C GLN A 102 29.47 -40.22 11.99
N TYR A 103 30.30 -40.24 13.02
CA TYR A 103 30.08 -39.46 14.24
C TYR A 103 30.16 -37.94 13.96
N GLU A 104 31.15 -37.49 13.19
CA GLU A 104 31.27 -36.09 12.76
C GLU A 104 30.04 -35.66 11.95
N HIS A 105 29.62 -36.46 10.96
CA HIS A 105 28.43 -36.16 10.17
C HIS A 105 27.16 -36.10 11.02
N GLU A 106 26.99 -36.98 12.01
CA GLU A 106 25.85 -36.94 12.93
C GLU A 106 25.90 -35.70 13.82
N ASN A 107 27.08 -35.36 14.34
CA ASN A 107 27.29 -34.15 15.13
C ASN A 107 26.99 -32.88 14.32
N ASP A 108 27.56 -32.75 13.11
CA ASP A 108 27.32 -31.63 12.20
C ASP A 108 25.84 -31.52 11.83
N LEU A 109 25.16 -32.64 11.61
CA LEU A 109 23.72 -32.66 11.33
C LEU A 109 22.90 -32.17 12.53
N THR A 110 23.25 -32.59 13.75
CA THR A 110 22.58 -32.13 14.98
C THR A 110 22.82 -30.66 15.25
N GLU A 111 24.05 -30.18 15.05
CA GLU A 111 24.40 -28.76 15.17
C GLU A 111 23.66 -27.91 14.12
N CYS A 112 23.64 -28.34 12.86
CA CYS A 112 22.88 -27.66 11.80
C CYS A 112 21.38 -27.59 12.13
N LYS A 113 20.80 -28.68 12.65
CA LYS A 113 19.38 -28.69 13.08
C LYS A 113 19.15 -27.73 14.25
N ALA A 114 20.03 -27.71 15.24
CA ALA A 114 19.94 -26.80 16.38
C ALA A 114 20.05 -25.33 15.93
N ALA A 115 21.02 -25.01 15.06
CA ALA A 115 21.20 -23.68 14.50
C ALA A 115 19.98 -23.23 13.68
N ALA A 116 19.40 -24.13 12.87
CA ALA A 116 18.18 -23.85 12.11
C ALA A 116 16.99 -23.56 13.02
N LEU A 117 16.80 -24.33 14.10
CA LEU A 117 15.73 -24.09 15.08
C LEU A 117 15.90 -22.76 15.81
N VAL A 118 17.13 -22.41 16.20
CA VAL A 118 17.41 -21.10 16.84
C VAL A 118 17.15 -19.96 15.86
N SER A 119 17.56 -20.10 14.59
CA SER A 119 17.30 -19.10 13.56
C SER A 119 15.79 -18.93 13.31
N LEU A 120 15.04 -20.02 13.26
CA LEU A 120 13.59 -19.98 13.09
C LEU A 120 12.93 -19.28 14.28
N LYS A 121 13.35 -19.62 15.51
CA LYS A 121 12.82 -18.99 16.72
C LYS A 121 13.09 -17.48 16.77
N LYS A 122 14.32 -17.05 16.41
CA LYS A 122 14.64 -15.63 16.30
C LYS A 122 13.74 -14.92 15.29
N ALA A 123 13.58 -15.49 14.10
CA ALA A 123 12.70 -14.92 13.09
C ALA A 123 11.24 -14.82 13.58
N THR A 124 10.73 -15.82 14.30
CA THR A 124 9.38 -15.75 14.88
C THR A 124 9.27 -14.71 15.99
N ASP A 125 10.28 -14.59 16.85
CA ASP A 125 10.29 -13.60 17.93
C ASP A 125 10.37 -12.17 17.37
N ASP A 126 11.20 -11.94 16.34
CA ASP A 126 11.31 -10.67 15.63
C ASP A 126 9.98 -10.29 14.96
N HIS A 127 9.33 -11.24 14.27
CA HIS A 127 8.01 -11.02 13.67
C HIS A 127 6.94 -10.69 14.72
N MET A 128 6.92 -11.39 15.85
CA MET A 128 6.00 -11.07 16.95
C MET A 128 6.27 -9.68 17.55
N SER A 129 7.53 -9.24 17.61
CA SER A 129 7.88 -7.88 18.07
C SER A 129 7.37 -6.83 17.10
N GLN A 130 7.62 -7.01 15.80
CA GLN A 130 7.11 -6.10 14.75
C GLN A 130 5.59 -6.04 14.76
N GLU A 131 4.90 -7.16 14.94
CA GLU A 131 3.43 -7.18 15.02
C GLU A 131 2.91 -6.38 16.22
N LYS A 132 3.56 -6.50 17.38
CA LYS A 132 3.21 -5.71 18.58
C LYS A 132 3.43 -4.22 18.37
N GLU A 133 4.53 -3.83 17.74
CA GLU A 133 4.82 -2.43 17.40
C GLU A 133 3.76 -1.87 16.43
N LEU A 134 3.44 -2.60 15.36
CA LEU A 134 2.40 -2.21 14.41
C LEU A 134 1.02 -2.08 15.06
N LEU A 135 0.69 -2.96 16.02
CA LEU A 135 -0.56 -2.84 16.79
C LEU A 135 -0.56 -1.61 17.69
N ALA A 136 0.56 -1.30 18.35
CA ALA A 136 0.70 -0.10 19.16
C ALA A 136 0.57 1.18 18.32
N ASP A 137 1.25 1.23 17.16
CA ASP A 137 1.18 2.34 16.21
C ASP A 137 -0.24 2.53 15.67
N LYS A 138 -0.93 1.44 15.32
CA LYS A 138 -2.32 1.48 14.89
C LYS A 138 -3.23 2.10 15.95
N ILE A 139 -3.06 1.73 17.23
CA ILE A 139 -3.83 2.29 18.34
C ILE A 139 -3.48 3.77 18.53
N ALA A 140 -2.21 4.13 18.51
CA ALA A 140 -1.74 5.51 18.65
C ALA A 140 -2.29 6.41 17.53
N LEU A 141 -2.23 5.97 16.28
CA LEU A 141 -2.78 6.69 15.13
C LEU A 141 -4.31 6.84 15.23
N LYS A 142 -5.02 5.81 15.69
CA LYS A 142 -6.46 5.89 15.92
C LYS A 142 -6.80 6.93 16.99
N ASN A 143 -6.07 6.94 18.11
CA ASN A 143 -6.27 7.92 19.18
C ASN A 143 -5.98 9.34 18.70
N LYS A 144 -4.89 9.53 17.94
CA LYS A 144 -4.54 10.82 17.34
C LYS A 144 -5.62 11.31 16.36
N GLY A 145 -6.20 10.41 15.57
CA GLY A 145 -7.33 10.73 14.69
C GLY A 145 -8.56 11.19 15.49
N GLN A 146 -8.92 10.47 16.55
CA GLN A 146 -10.02 10.85 17.44
C GLN A 146 -9.80 12.20 18.14
N GLU A 147 -8.57 12.46 18.59
CA GLU A 147 -8.20 13.73 19.21
C GLU A 147 -8.31 14.90 18.20
N GLN A 148 -7.87 14.70 16.96
CA GLN A 148 -8.03 15.69 15.88
C GLN A 148 -9.52 15.94 15.58
N GLU A 149 -10.34 14.89 15.48
CA GLU A 149 -11.79 15.04 15.29
C GLU A 149 -12.44 15.84 16.42
N PHE A 150 -12.08 15.56 17.68
CA PHE A 150 -12.58 16.30 18.84
C PHE A 150 -12.17 17.78 18.79
N ASN A 151 -10.89 18.05 18.50
CA ASN A 151 -10.37 19.41 18.35
C ASN A 151 -11.09 20.18 17.24
N HIS A 152 -11.37 19.54 16.10
CA HIS A 152 -12.13 20.16 15.01
C HIS A 152 -13.59 20.42 15.41
N GLN A 153 -14.24 19.50 16.12
CA GLN A 153 -15.60 19.72 16.63
C GLN A 153 -15.66 20.90 17.60
N ASP A 154 -14.67 21.04 18.49
CA ASP A 154 -14.58 22.16 19.42
C ASP A 154 -14.30 23.49 18.72
N GLN A 155 -13.45 23.51 17.69
CA GLN A 155 -13.25 24.69 16.83
C GLN A 155 -14.56 25.12 16.15
N VAL A 156 -15.30 24.17 15.57
CA VAL A 156 -16.61 24.46 14.95
C VAL A 156 -17.61 24.97 15.98
N ARG A 157 -17.64 24.39 17.19
CA ARG A 157 -18.51 24.85 18.27
C ARG A 157 -18.16 26.27 18.71
N SER A 158 -16.88 26.58 18.84
CA SER A 158 -16.38 27.91 19.18
C SER A 158 -16.77 28.95 18.11
N LEU A 159 -16.56 28.64 16.83
CA LEU A 159 -16.97 29.51 15.72
C LEU A 159 -18.48 29.74 15.68
N LYS A 160 -19.29 28.70 15.93
CA LYS A 160 -20.75 28.84 16.03
C LYS A 160 -21.16 29.76 17.18
N LEU A 161 -20.50 29.65 18.33
CA LEU A 161 -20.76 30.52 19.49
C LEU A 161 -20.42 31.98 19.16
N GLN A 162 -19.23 32.24 18.60
CA GLN A 162 -18.82 33.58 18.18
C GLN A 162 -19.78 34.19 17.15
N HIS A 163 -20.24 33.40 16.18
CA HIS A 163 -21.22 33.84 15.20
C HIS A 163 -22.59 34.16 15.84
N SER A 164 -23.04 33.33 16.80
CA SER A 164 -24.26 33.60 17.55
C SER A 164 -24.17 34.89 18.38
N GLU A 165 -23.01 35.14 19.00
CA GLU A 165 -22.75 36.39 19.73
C GLU A 165 -22.76 37.60 18.79
N ALA A 166 -22.13 37.50 17.61
CA ALA A 166 -22.12 38.56 16.62
C ALA A 166 -23.55 38.87 16.10
N ILE A 167 -24.35 37.84 15.82
CA ILE A 167 -25.77 38.02 15.44
C ILE A 167 -26.54 38.70 16.57
N SER A 168 -26.35 38.27 17.81
CA SER A 168 -27.03 38.86 18.97
C SER A 168 -26.70 40.35 19.10
N LYS A 169 -25.42 40.71 19.01
CA LYS A 169 -24.97 42.12 19.02
C LYS A 169 -25.57 42.93 17.88
N ALA A 170 -25.58 42.40 16.67
CA ALA A 170 -26.19 43.07 15.52
C ALA A 170 -27.69 43.30 15.74
N ARG A 171 -28.43 42.30 16.26
CA ARG A 171 -29.86 42.44 16.59
C ARG A 171 -30.09 43.52 17.64
N THR A 172 -29.33 43.53 18.72
CA THR A 172 -29.46 44.56 19.76
C THR A 172 -29.18 45.95 19.21
N GLU A 173 -28.15 46.11 18.36
CA GLU A 173 -27.87 47.40 17.72
C GLU A 173 -29.00 47.86 16.78
N PHE A 174 -29.63 46.94 16.05
CA PHE A 174 -30.77 47.27 15.21
C PHE A 174 -32.01 47.64 16.03
N ASP A 175 -32.30 46.92 17.10
CA ASP A 175 -33.42 47.22 18.00
C ASP A 175 -33.24 48.59 18.67
N ASP A 176 -32.02 48.91 19.12
CA ASP A 176 -31.71 50.21 19.73
C ASP A 176 -31.86 51.36 18.73
N LYS A 177 -31.36 51.18 17.50
CA LYS A 177 -31.55 52.16 16.41
C LYS A 177 -33.02 52.34 16.04
N ALA A 178 -33.81 51.27 16.04
CA ALA A 178 -35.24 51.32 15.78
C ALA A 178 -35.98 52.12 16.86
N LYS A 179 -35.70 51.84 18.15
CA LYS A 179 -36.25 52.59 19.28
C LYS A 179 -35.87 54.06 19.25
N GLU A 180 -34.61 54.38 18.92
CA GLU A 180 -34.16 55.78 18.81
C GLU A 180 -34.91 56.51 17.70
N LEU A 181 -35.13 55.84 16.56
CA LEU A 181 -35.88 56.38 15.43
C LEU A 181 -37.35 56.61 15.80
N GLU A 182 -38.00 55.63 16.44
CA GLU A 182 -39.38 55.73 16.93
C GLU A 182 -39.52 56.91 17.89
N LEU A 183 -38.67 56.99 18.92
CA LEU A 183 -38.68 58.08 19.90
C LEU A 183 -38.49 59.45 19.23
N LYS A 184 -37.61 59.54 18.22
CA LYS A 184 -37.39 60.77 17.46
C LYS A 184 -38.63 61.19 16.67
N PHE A 185 -39.35 60.25 16.04
CA PHE A 185 -40.58 60.57 15.32
C PHE A 185 -41.73 60.88 16.27
N GLU A 186 -41.85 60.17 17.38
CA GLU A 186 -42.88 60.43 18.39
C GLU A 186 -42.72 61.85 18.98
N ARG A 187 -41.49 62.28 19.29
CA ARG A 187 -41.21 63.67 19.68
C ARG A 187 -41.62 64.68 18.61
N LYS A 188 -41.33 64.42 17.33
CA LYS A 188 -41.76 65.31 16.25
C LYS A 188 -43.28 65.39 16.11
N PHE A 189 -43.98 64.27 16.29
CA PHE A 189 -45.44 64.25 16.25
C PHE A 189 -46.06 65.01 17.42
N THR A 190 -45.51 64.87 18.63
CA THR A 190 -46.01 65.62 19.79
C THR A 190 -45.71 67.11 19.68
N GLU A 191 -44.52 67.49 19.22
CA GLU A 191 -44.17 68.89 18.91
C GLU A 191 -45.12 69.50 17.88
N LEU A 192 -45.34 68.82 16.75
CA LEU A 192 -46.26 69.28 15.71
C LEU A 192 -47.71 69.39 16.23
N GLY A 193 -48.16 68.44 17.04
CA GLY A 193 -49.47 68.48 17.68
C GLY A 193 -49.62 69.68 18.61
N ASN A 194 -48.58 69.97 19.41
CA ASN A 194 -48.55 71.15 20.28
C ASN A 194 -48.56 72.46 19.48
N GLU A 195 -47.79 72.55 18.38
CA GLU A 195 -47.78 73.71 17.49
C GLU A 195 -49.14 73.96 16.84
N LEU A 196 -49.80 72.90 16.34
CA LEU A 196 -51.15 72.98 15.75
C LEU A 196 -52.19 73.41 16.78
N ASN A 197 -52.14 72.84 17.99
CA ASN A 197 -53.04 73.23 19.07
C ASN A 197 -52.81 74.69 19.48
N LEU A 198 -51.55 75.14 19.58
CA LEU A 198 -51.24 76.53 19.90
C LEU A 198 -51.78 77.48 18.81
N LYS A 199 -51.57 77.17 17.53
CA LYS A 199 -52.14 77.94 16.41
C LYS A 199 -53.66 78.00 16.50
N HIS A 200 -54.32 76.88 16.73
CA HIS A 200 -55.77 76.82 16.87
C HIS A 200 -56.28 77.66 18.05
N SER A 201 -55.62 77.57 19.22
CA SER A 201 -55.95 78.42 20.38
C SER A 201 -55.74 79.91 20.11
N MET A 202 -54.67 80.28 19.39
CA MET A 202 -54.44 81.66 18.97
C MET A 202 -55.51 82.16 18.01
N GLU A 203 -55.90 81.35 17.01
CA GLU A 203 -56.98 81.67 16.07
C GLU A 203 -58.33 81.84 16.78
N ILE A 204 -58.65 80.97 17.75
CA ILE A 204 -59.85 81.10 18.57
C ILE A 204 -59.82 82.41 19.37
N ALA A 205 -58.71 82.69 20.07
CA ALA A 205 -58.56 83.91 20.87
C ALA A 205 -58.71 85.17 20.00
N GLU A 206 -58.14 85.17 18.79
CA GLU A 206 -58.28 86.28 17.84
C GLU A 206 -59.73 86.45 17.38
N ILE A 207 -60.44 85.35 17.07
CA ILE A 207 -61.87 85.39 16.72
C ILE A 207 -62.70 85.90 17.90
N GLU A 208 -62.44 85.43 19.11
CA GLU A 208 -63.11 85.88 20.33
C GLU A 208 -62.88 87.38 20.57
N GLU A 209 -61.66 87.88 20.42
CA GLU A 209 -61.36 89.31 20.57
C GLU A 209 -62.08 90.15 19.52
N ARG A 210 -62.08 89.73 18.24
CA ARG A 210 -62.85 90.38 17.18
C ARG A 210 -64.35 90.37 17.48
N LYS A 211 -64.89 89.24 17.97
CA LYS A 211 -66.32 89.10 18.30
C LYS A 211 -66.71 89.92 19.52
N ASN A 212 -65.88 89.97 20.56
CA ASN A 212 -66.07 90.83 21.72
C ASN A 212 -66.02 92.31 21.34
N THR A 213 -65.14 92.69 20.42
CA THR A 213 -65.09 94.05 19.88
C THR A 213 -66.38 94.40 19.11
N GLN A 214 -66.87 93.49 18.26
CA GLN A 214 -68.16 93.64 17.57
C GLN A 214 -69.34 93.72 18.56
N LEU A 215 -69.34 92.87 19.59
CA LEU A 215 -70.35 92.86 20.64
C LEU A 215 -70.37 94.20 21.38
N ASN A 216 -69.21 94.70 21.79
CA ASN A 216 -69.09 96.00 22.47
C ASN A 216 -69.56 97.16 21.57
N ALA A 217 -69.21 97.13 20.29
CA ALA A 217 -69.68 98.13 19.32
C ALA A 217 -71.21 98.06 19.16
N LEU A 218 -71.78 96.86 19.07
CA LEU A 218 -73.22 96.66 18.95
C LEU A 218 -73.95 97.08 20.23
N THR A 219 -73.44 96.74 21.41
CA THR A 219 -73.98 97.19 22.70
C THR A 219 -73.98 98.71 22.78
N LYS A 220 -72.89 99.36 22.37
CA LYS A 220 -72.80 100.82 22.34
C LYS A 220 -73.82 101.42 21.36
N GLN A 221 -73.96 100.84 20.16
CA GLN A 221 -74.98 101.27 19.19
C GLN A 221 -76.40 101.04 19.73
N HIS A 222 -76.65 99.93 20.43
CA HIS A 222 -77.93 99.66 21.09
C HIS A 222 -78.19 100.66 22.22
N ASP A 223 -77.20 101.03 23.01
CA ASP A 223 -77.33 102.07 24.05
C ASP A 223 -77.61 103.44 23.44
N GLU A 224 -76.93 103.79 22.34
CA GLU A 224 -77.16 105.02 21.57
C GLU A 224 -78.58 105.04 21.00
N THR A 225 -78.98 104.00 20.27
CA THR A 225 -80.34 103.88 19.70
C THR A 225 -81.41 103.78 20.78
N TYR A 226 -81.14 103.16 21.94
CA TYR A 226 -82.06 103.15 23.08
C TYR A 226 -82.19 104.54 23.70
N SER A 227 -81.09 105.30 23.79
CA SER A 227 -81.11 106.69 24.24
C SER A 227 -81.87 107.58 23.26
N GLU A 228 -81.67 107.41 21.95
CA GLU A 228 -82.43 108.06 20.89
C GLU A 228 -83.91 107.67 20.95
N MET A 229 -84.23 106.39 21.13
CA MET A 229 -85.59 105.87 21.25
C MET A 229 -86.25 106.37 22.54
N LYS A 230 -85.49 106.51 23.63
CA LYS A 230 -85.96 107.12 24.87
C LYS A 230 -86.23 108.61 24.70
N MET A 231 -85.39 109.34 23.96
CA MET A 231 -85.66 110.73 23.58
C MET A 231 -86.89 110.82 22.68
N TYR A 232 -86.99 109.98 21.65
CA TYR A 232 -88.14 109.89 20.75
C TYR A 232 -89.43 109.50 21.47
N TYR A 233 -89.40 108.60 22.47
CA TYR A 233 -90.57 108.27 23.29
C TYR A 233 -90.85 109.30 24.39
N ASN A 234 -89.87 110.07 24.84
CA ASN A 234 -90.14 111.28 25.63
C ASN A 234 -90.86 112.33 24.77
N ASP A 235 -90.42 112.50 23.51
CA ASP A 235 -91.06 113.40 22.56
C ASP A 235 -92.46 112.89 22.16
N ILE A 236 -92.60 111.57 21.95
CA ILE A 236 -93.90 110.93 21.75
C ILE A 236 -94.72 110.94 23.02
N THR A 237 -94.21 110.82 24.24
CA THR A 237 -95.09 110.91 25.44
C THR A 237 -95.64 112.32 25.59
N LEU A 238 -94.83 113.34 25.26
CA LEU A 238 -95.30 114.71 25.05
C LEU A 238 -96.35 114.79 23.92
N ASN A 239 -96.14 114.11 22.80
CA ASN A 239 -97.06 114.09 21.65
C ASN A 239 -98.29 113.17 21.82
N ASN A 240 -98.20 112.13 22.65
CA ASN A 240 -99.23 111.13 22.96
C ASN A 240 -100.10 111.62 24.09
N LEU A 241 -99.62 112.48 24.98
CA LEU A 241 -100.51 113.34 25.76
C LEU A 241 -101.44 114.16 24.83
N ALA A 242 -100.98 114.53 23.63
CA ALA A 242 -101.81 115.15 22.59
C ALA A 242 -102.59 114.14 21.72
N LEU A 243 -102.04 112.95 21.45
CA LEU A 243 -102.61 111.92 20.56
C LEU A 243 -103.54 110.91 21.25
N ILE A 244 -103.46 110.72 22.59
CA ILE A 244 -104.43 109.97 23.43
C ILE A 244 -105.82 110.65 23.36
N SER A 245 -105.87 111.91 22.96
CA SER A 245 -107.11 112.59 22.57
C SER A 245 -107.69 112.10 21.23
N SER A 246 -106.92 111.41 20.38
CA SER A 246 -107.29 111.06 19.00
C SER A 246 -107.35 109.56 18.69
N LEU A 247 -106.65 108.71 19.44
CA LEU A 247 -106.59 107.25 19.18
C LEU A 247 -107.55 106.42 20.05
N LYS A 248 -108.73 106.98 20.34
CA LYS A 248 -109.89 106.22 20.81
C LYS A 248 -110.66 105.55 19.66
N GLU A 249 -110.25 105.75 18.41
CA GLU A 249 -111.16 105.56 17.27
C GLU A 249 -110.89 104.34 16.37
N GLN A 250 -109.73 103.69 16.35
CA GLN A 250 -109.43 102.76 15.22
C GLN A 250 -108.67 101.48 15.59
N MET A 251 -109.23 100.68 16.50
CA MET A 251 -108.63 99.41 16.93
C MET A 251 -109.51 98.19 16.58
N GLU A 252 -110.02 98.05 15.34
CA GLU A 252 -110.97 96.95 15.04
C GLU A 252 -110.77 96.16 13.72
N VAL A 253 -109.70 96.33 12.93
CA VAL A 253 -109.69 95.74 11.57
C VAL A 253 -108.88 94.44 11.39
N LEU A 254 -107.90 94.11 12.23
CA LEU A 254 -106.97 93.00 11.92
C LEU A 254 -107.35 91.62 12.50
N ARG A 255 -108.63 91.26 12.44
CA ARG A 255 -109.15 89.97 12.93
C ARG A 255 -109.48 88.93 11.83
N LYS A 256 -109.18 89.18 10.54
CA LYS A 256 -109.76 88.40 9.41
C LYS A 256 -108.78 87.67 8.45
N GLN A 257 -107.60 87.23 8.90
CA GLN A 257 -106.61 86.60 8.00
C GLN A 257 -106.18 85.17 8.36
N ASN A 258 -107.07 84.35 8.95
CA ASN A 258 -106.68 83.03 9.51
C ASN A 258 -107.29 81.78 8.83
N GLU A 259 -107.92 81.88 7.65
CA GLU A 259 -108.64 80.72 7.04
C GLU A 259 -108.02 80.12 5.77
N ARG A 260 -106.80 80.48 5.34
CA ARG A 260 -106.22 80.00 4.06
C ARG A 260 -105.32 78.75 4.11
N MET A 261 -105.01 78.19 5.28
CA MET A 261 -103.92 77.18 5.39
C MET A 261 -104.32 75.71 5.19
N SER A 262 -105.59 75.40 4.90
CA SER A 262 -106.09 74.02 4.98
C SER A 262 -106.04 73.19 3.67
N LYS A 263 -105.41 73.66 2.58
CA LYS A 263 -105.38 72.95 1.27
C LYS A 263 -104.03 72.31 0.85
N GLN A 264 -102.93 72.53 1.57
CA GLN A 264 -101.59 72.04 1.16
C GLN A 264 -101.25 70.60 1.60
N VAL A 265 -102.10 69.95 2.40
CA VAL A 265 -101.77 68.66 3.05
C VAL A 265 -102.04 67.44 2.15
N ALA A 266 -102.87 67.55 1.11
CA ALA A 266 -103.27 66.41 0.27
C ALA A 266 -102.26 66.08 -0.85
N ASP A 267 -101.61 67.09 -1.43
CA ASP A 267 -100.67 66.90 -2.55
C ASP A 267 -99.35 66.24 -2.09
N LEU A 268 -98.89 66.55 -0.87
CA LEU A 268 -97.69 65.97 -0.26
C LEU A 268 -97.80 64.46 0.03
N MET A 269 -99.02 63.93 0.23
CA MET A 269 -99.21 62.49 0.48
C MET A 269 -99.15 61.63 -0.79
N SER A 270 -99.47 62.20 -1.96
CA SER A 270 -99.48 61.47 -3.24
C SER A 270 -98.06 61.32 -3.82
N GLU A 271 -97.23 62.36 -3.69
CA GLU A 271 -95.82 62.31 -4.10
C GLU A 271 -94.99 61.33 -3.26
N ASN A 272 -95.25 61.26 -1.95
CA ASN A 272 -94.53 60.36 -1.04
C ASN A 272 -94.77 58.87 -1.37
N LYS A 273 -95.96 58.51 -1.90
CA LYS A 273 -96.25 57.14 -2.35
C LYS A 273 -95.54 56.76 -3.66
N LYS A 274 -95.26 57.71 -4.56
CA LYS A 274 -94.56 57.44 -5.84
C LYS A 274 -93.06 57.23 -5.69
N LEU A 275 -92.45 57.71 -4.60
CA LEU A 275 -91.00 57.68 -4.37
C LEU A 275 -90.50 56.42 -3.64
N ILE A 276 -91.39 55.54 -3.15
CA ILE A 276 -91.03 54.36 -2.35
C ILE A 276 -90.46 53.22 -3.21
N GLU A 277 -91.07 52.92 -4.36
CA GLU A 277 -90.63 51.83 -5.26
C GLU A 277 -89.20 52.07 -5.80
N PRO A 278 -88.86 53.26 -6.34
CA PRO A 278 -87.51 53.56 -6.84
C PRO A 278 -86.45 53.52 -5.72
N LEU A 279 -86.82 53.94 -4.50
CA LEU A 279 -85.93 53.90 -3.34
C LEU A 279 -85.59 52.47 -2.92
N ASN A 280 -86.55 51.55 -3.01
CA ASN A 280 -86.33 50.15 -2.67
C ASN A 280 -85.48 49.42 -3.72
N GLN A 281 -85.68 49.70 -5.02
CA GLN A 281 -84.79 49.19 -6.08
C GLN A 281 -83.36 49.71 -5.94
N ALA A 282 -83.18 51.02 -5.71
CA ALA A 282 -81.85 51.59 -5.48
C ALA A 282 -81.14 50.97 -4.26
N LYS A 283 -81.88 50.65 -3.19
CA LYS A 283 -81.33 49.95 -2.02
C LYS A 283 -80.88 48.51 -2.34
N ALA A 284 -81.66 47.78 -3.15
CA ALA A 284 -81.29 46.42 -3.57
C ALA A 284 -80.03 46.43 -4.45
N ASP A 285 -79.95 47.35 -5.40
CA ASP A 285 -78.78 47.51 -6.28
C ASP A 285 -77.51 47.87 -5.47
N VAL A 286 -77.64 48.73 -4.45
CA VAL A 286 -76.51 49.06 -3.55
C VAL A 286 -75.99 47.82 -2.80
N VAL A 287 -76.87 46.90 -2.40
CA VAL A 287 -76.46 45.65 -1.74
C VAL A 287 -75.75 44.72 -2.73
N GLU A 288 -76.28 44.59 -3.94
CA GLU A 288 -75.70 43.76 -5.01
C GLU A 288 -74.32 44.28 -5.43
N TYR A 289 -74.18 45.59 -5.65
CA TYR A 289 -72.89 46.22 -5.98
C TYR A 289 -71.88 46.12 -4.84
N ARG A 290 -72.30 46.26 -3.58
CA ARG A 290 -71.41 46.00 -2.43
C ARG A 290 -70.90 44.55 -2.42
N ARG A 291 -71.77 43.58 -2.70
CA ARG A 291 -71.36 42.17 -2.81
C ARG A 291 -70.34 41.97 -3.93
N GLN A 292 -70.60 42.51 -5.11
CA GLN A 292 -69.66 42.43 -6.24
C GLN A 292 -68.31 43.09 -5.93
N LEU A 293 -68.32 44.25 -5.27
CA LEU A 293 -67.10 44.94 -4.84
C LEU A 293 -66.25 44.06 -3.91
N THR A 294 -66.87 43.43 -2.90
CA THR A 294 -66.15 42.54 -1.98
C THR A 294 -65.55 41.31 -2.67
N ASN A 295 -66.23 40.75 -3.69
CA ASN A 295 -65.69 39.65 -4.48
C ASN A 295 -64.52 40.12 -5.34
N TYR A 296 -64.64 41.28 -5.99
CA TYR A 296 -63.57 41.87 -6.77
C TYR A 296 -62.31 42.16 -5.92
N GLU A 297 -62.48 42.64 -4.68
CA GLU A 297 -61.37 42.83 -3.74
C GLU A 297 -60.67 41.51 -3.38
N LYS A 298 -61.43 40.44 -3.14
CA LYS A 298 -60.89 39.09 -2.88
C LYS A 298 -60.14 38.52 -4.10
N ASP A 299 -60.68 38.71 -5.30
CA ASP A 299 -60.07 38.26 -6.54
C ASP A 299 -58.76 39.02 -6.81
N LYS A 300 -58.72 40.33 -6.52
CA LYS A 300 -57.52 41.15 -6.62
C LYS A 300 -56.41 40.65 -5.69
N ILE A 301 -56.72 40.32 -4.44
CA ILE A 301 -55.74 39.77 -3.49
C ILE A 301 -55.27 38.38 -3.94
N SER A 302 -56.18 37.54 -4.43
CA SER A 302 -55.86 36.20 -4.93
C SER A 302 -54.96 36.25 -6.18
N LEU A 303 -55.21 37.20 -7.08
CA LEU A 303 -54.38 37.46 -8.25
C LEU A 303 -52.97 37.92 -7.85
N GLU A 304 -52.84 38.78 -6.85
CA GLU A 304 -51.53 39.24 -6.38
C GLU A 304 -50.74 38.07 -5.76
N ASN A 305 -51.39 37.27 -4.92
CA ASN A 305 -50.78 36.09 -4.31
C ASN A 305 -50.33 35.04 -5.34
N THR A 306 -51.13 34.82 -6.39
CA THR A 306 -50.78 33.88 -7.47
C THR A 306 -49.64 34.41 -8.34
N LYS A 307 -49.57 35.72 -8.59
CA LYS A 307 -48.42 36.35 -9.27
C LYS A 307 -47.13 36.21 -8.46
N ILE A 308 -47.18 36.41 -7.15
CA ILE A 308 -46.02 36.22 -6.27
C ILE A 308 -45.54 34.77 -6.33
N LYS A 309 -46.44 33.80 -6.19
CA LYS A 309 -46.11 32.37 -6.30
C LYS A 309 -45.54 32.02 -7.67
N LEU A 310 -46.15 32.51 -8.75
CA LEU A 310 -45.65 32.29 -10.11
C LEU A 310 -44.22 32.81 -10.27
N ASN A 311 -43.93 34.01 -9.76
CA ASN A 311 -42.58 34.57 -9.81
C ASN A 311 -41.58 33.76 -8.98
N GLN A 312 -41.98 33.24 -7.82
CA GLN A 312 -41.14 32.36 -7.00
C GLN A 312 -40.83 31.05 -7.74
N THR A 313 -41.87 30.34 -8.21
CA THR A 313 -41.70 29.08 -8.97
C THR A 313 -40.89 29.29 -10.25
N ARG A 314 -41.04 30.44 -10.92
CA ARG A 314 -40.23 30.77 -12.10
C ARG A 314 -38.75 30.95 -11.76
N LYS A 315 -38.42 31.58 -10.63
CA LYS A 315 -37.03 31.69 -10.16
C LYS A 315 -36.46 30.31 -9.83
N GLU A 316 -37.19 29.50 -9.07
CA GLU A 316 -36.79 28.12 -8.75
C GLU A 316 -36.56 27.27 -9.99
N PHE A 317 -37.41 27.43 -11.02
CA PHE A 317 -37.25 26.74 -12.30
C PHE A 317 -35.98 27.15 -13.04
N GLU A 318 -35.69 28.46 -13.12
CA GLU A 318 -34.46 28.94 -13.75
C GLU A 318 -33.22 28.46 -12.97
N ASP A 319 -33.24 28.52 -11.63
CA ASP A 319 -32.14 28.03 -10.78
C ASP A 319 -31.88 26.52 -10.99
N LEU A 320 -32.95 25.72 -11.04
CA LEU A 320 -32.88 24.28 -11.34
C LEU A 320 -32.35 24.02 -12.75
N LYS A 321 -32.76 24.82 -13.72
CA LYS A 321 -32.30 24.70 -15.11
C LYS A 321 -30.79 24.98 -15.20
N TRP A 322 -30.30 26.04 -14.59
CA TRP A 322 -28.86 26.34 -14.52
C TRP A 322 -28.07 25.23 -13.83
N ALA A 323 -28.60 24.69 -12.72
CA ALA A 323 -27.97 23.59 -12.01
C ALA A 323 -27.91 22.32 -12.88
N ASN A 324 -28.97 22.02 -13.64
CA ASN A 324 -29.01 20.88 -14.54
C ASN A 324 -28.01 21.02 -15.70
N GLU A 325 -27.97 22.18 -16.36
CA GLU A 325 -26.98 22.46 -17.43
C GLU A 325 -25.54 22.32 -16.92
N ALA A 326 -25.25 22.83 -15.71
CA ALA A 326 -23.94 22.68 -15.09
C ALA A 326 -23.59 21.21 -14.77
N LEU A 327 -24.57 20.41 -14.36
CA LEU A 327 -24.39 18.98 -14.11
C LEU A 327 -24.19 18.19 -15.40
N GLU A 328 -24.90 18.50 -16.47
CA GLU A 328 -24.74 17.90 -17.79
C GLU A 328 -23.32 18.12 -18.34
N ILE A 329 -22.82 19.36 -18.28
CA ILE A 329 -21.44 19.68 -18.70
C ILE A 329 -20.41 18.89 -17.88
N ARG A 330 -20.61 18.78 -16.56
CA ARG A 330 -19.71 17.99 -15.69
C ARG A 330 -19.77 16.50 -16.03
N PHE A 331 -20.95 15.98 -16.31
CA PHE A 331 -21.15 14.59 -16.67
C PHE A 331 -20.48 14.25 -18.00
N GLU A 332 -20.65 15.08 -19.02
CA GLU A 332 -19.99 14.90 -20.33
C GLU A 332 -18.47 14.90 -20.19
N LYS A 333 -17.91 15.83 -19.40
CA LYS A 333 -16.48 15.85 -19.11
C LYS A 333 -16.02 14.56 -18.43
N LEU A 334 -16.72 14.12 -17.38
CA LEU A 334 -16.37 12.90 -16.65
C LEU A 334 -16.46 11.66 -17.55
N GLN A 335 -17.45 11.62 -18.44
CA GLN A 335 -17.61 10.54 -19.42
C GLN A 335 -16.46 10.54 -20.44
N SER A 336 -16.02 11.71 -20.90
CA SER A 336 -14.87 11.83 -21.80
C SER A 336 -13.56 11.36 -21.14
N GLU A 337 -13.33 11.74 -19.89
CA GLU A 337 -12.16 11.30 -19.10
C GLU A 337 -12.19 9.79 -18.87
N HIS A 338 -13.36 9.22 -18.58
CA HIS A 338 -13.53 7.78 -18.44
C HIS A 338 -13.21 7.02 -19.74
N GLN A 339 -13.72 7.50 -20.87
CA GLN A 339 -13.44 6.91 -22.19
C GLN A 339 -11.95 6.99 -22.54
N GLU A 340 -11.31 8.13 -22.26
CA GLU A 340 -9.89 8.31 -22.49
C GLU A 340 -9.06 7.37 -21.62
N LEU A 341 -9.39 7.26 -20.33
CA LEU A 341 -8.70 6.35 -19.41
C LEU A 341 -8.83 4.90 -19.85
N LYS A 342 -10.04 4.48 -20.27
CA LYS A 342 -10.28 3.14 -20.81
C LYS A 342 -9.46 2.88 -22.07
N LYS A 343 -9.33 3.87 -22.97
CA LYS A 343 -8.50 3.77 -24.18
C LYS A 343 -7.02 3.62 -23.82
N ARG A 344 -6.50 4.46 -22.91
CA ARG A 344 -5.11 4.40 -22.44
C ARG A 344 -4.79 3.06 -21.75
N PHE A 345 -5.71 2.56 -20.93
CA PHE A 345 -5.58 1.27 -20.27
C PHE A 345 -5.46 0.12 -21.28
N ASN A 346 -6.36 0.06 -22.26
CA ASN A 346 -6.31 -0.95 -23.31
C ASN A 346 -5.02 -0.87 -24.14
N GLN A 347 -4.56 0.35 -24.45
CA GLN A 347 -3.30 0.55 -25.17
C GLN A 347 -2.10 0.06 -24.35
N ALA A 348 -2.03 0.40 -23.06
CA ALA A 348 -0.95 -0.05 -22.19
C ALA A 348 -0.90 -1.58 -22.06
N ILE A 349 -2.06 -2.24 -21.97
CA ILE A 349 -2.13 -3.71 -21.97
C ILE A 349 -1.57 -4.28 -23.27
N LEU A 350 -2.00 -3.76 -24.41
CA LEU A 350 -1.53 -4.24 -25.72
C LEU A 350 -0.02 -4.04 -25.88
N GLU A 351 0.52 -2.89 -25.46
CA GLU A 351 1.96 -2.62 -25.51
C GLU A 351 2.77 -3.58 -24.63
N VAL A 352 2.30 -3.87 -23.40
CA VAL A 352 2.97 -4.84 -22.51
C VAL A 352 2.90 -6.25 -23.08
N GLN A 353 1.74 -6.66 -23.61
CA GLN A 353 1.57 -7.96 -24.26
C GLN A 353 2.49 -8.09 -25.47
N GLN A 354 2.57 -7.07 -26.34
CA GLN A 354 3.46 -7.06 -27.50
C GLN A 354 4.93 -7.15 -27.09
N LYS A 355 5.38 -6.32 -26.12
CA LYS A 355 6.78 -6.36 -25.64
C LYS A 355 7.15 -7.71 -25.05
N THR A 356 6.25 -8.30 -24.25
CA THR A 356 6.48 -9.62 -23.63
C THR A 356 6.48 -10.72 -24.68
N SER A 357 5.54 -10.69 -25.63
CA SER A 357 5.49 -11.64 -26.75
C SER A 357 6.76 -11.59 -27.61
N LEU A 358 7.22 -10.39 -27.98
CA LEU A 358 8.47 -10.23 -28.74
C LEU A 358 9.68 -10.77 -27.97
N LYS A 359 9.77 -10.50 -26.66
CA LYS A 359 10.83 -11.03 -25.80
C LYS A 359 10.80 -12.56 -25.74
N ASN A 360 9.61 -13.15 -25.61
CA ASN A 360 9.43 -14.61 -25.58
C ASN A 360 9.87 -15.23 -26.91
N ILE A 361 9.44 -14.68 -28.05
CA ILE A 361 9.85 -15.15 -29.38
C ILE A 361 11.37 -15.08 -29.54
N LEU A 362 12.01 -14.02 -29.05
CA LEU A 362 13.47 -13.87 -29.14
C LEU A 362 14.20 -14.90 -28.26
N LEU A 363 13.69 -15.15 -27.05
CA LEU A 363 14.23 -16.19 -26.17
C LEU A 363 14.02 -17.59 -26.74
N GLU A 364 12.84 -17.89 -27.29
CA GLU A 364 12.57 -19.17 -27.97
C GLU A 364 13.51 -19.39 -29.15
N LYS A 365 13.72 -18.38 -30.00
CA LYS A 365 14.68 -18.46 -31.10
C LYS A 365 16.10 -18.69 -30.59
N ARG A 366 16.51 -18.00 -29.52
CA ARG A 366 17.83 -18.19 -28.90
C ARG A 366 18.00 -19.61 -28.35
N ILE A 367 16.98 -20.13 -27.65
CA ILE A 367 16.96 -21.51 -27.14
C ILE A 367 17.06 -22.49 -28.30
N LYS A 368 16.29 -22.28 -29.37
CA LYS A 368 16.32 -23.15 -30.56
C LYS A 368 17.72 -23.19 -31.20
N VAL A 369 18.33 -22.03 -31.45
CA VAL A 369 19.69 -21.95 -32.03
C VAL A 369 20.73 -22.61 -31.11
N LEU A 370 20.64 -22.38 -29.80
CA LEU A 370 21.53 -23.03 -28.83
C LEU A 370 21.32 -24.54 -28.80
N GLY A 371 20.06 -25.01 -28.89
CA GLY A 371 19.71 -26.43 -28.96
C GLY A 371 20.26 -27.10 -30.23
N GLU A 372 20.04 -26.50 -31.39
CA GLU A 372 20.59 -26.98 -32.67
C GLU A 372 22.12 -27.05 -32.62
N ASN A 373 22.78 -26.06 -32.00
CA ASN A 373 24.23 -26.09 -31.83
C ASN A 373 24.69 -27.22 -30.89
N VAL A 374 23.96 -27.47 -29.80
CA VAL A 374 24.24 -28.62 -28.91
C VAL A 374 24.10 -29.93 -29.67
N GLU A 375 22.99 -30.13 -30.39
CA GLU A 375 22.76 -31.34 -31.21
C GLU A 375 23.86 -31.56 -32.25
N GLN A 376 24.29 -30.49 -32.94
CA GLN A 376 25.42 -30.57 -33.88
C GLN A 376 26.73 -30.94 -33.19
N LYS A 377 27.01 -30.38 -32.00
CA LYS A 377 28.22 -30.70 -31.23
C LYS A 377 28.18 -32.13 -30.71
N ASP A 378 27.04 -32.61 -30.23
CA ASP A 378 26.86 -33.97 -29.74
C ASP A 378 27.05 -34.99 -30.88
N ALA A 379 26.45 -34.76 -32.05
CA ALA A 379 26.65 -35.61 -33.22
C ALA A 379 28.13 -35.68 -33.67
N LEU A 380 28.84 -34.54 -33.66
CA LEU A 380 30.28 -34.50 -33.95
C LEU A 380 31.10 -35.25 -32.89
N ILE A 381 30.74 -35.13 -31.61
CA ILE A 381 31.40 -35.86 -30.52
C ILE A 381 31.18 -37.36 -30.69
N GLU A 382 29.96 -37.81 -31.00
CA GLU A 382 29.66 -39.21 -31.27
C GLU A 382 30.46 -39.77 -32.45
N GLU A 383 30.51 -39.04 -33.57
CA GLU A 383 31.30 -39.45 -34.75
C GLU A 383 32.79 -39.59 -34.42
N LEU A 384 33.34 -38.64 -33.64
CA LEU A 384 34.73 -38.69 -33.20
C LEU A 384 34.99 -39.88 -32.26
N ILE A 385 34.08 -40.17 -31.32
CA ILE A 385 34.20 -41.32 -30.43
C ILE A 385 34.18 -42.63 -31.22
N MET A 386 33.33 -42.74 -32.24
CA MET A 386 33.27 -43.94 -33.11
C MET A 386 34.55 -44.16 -33.92
N LYS A 387 35.29 -43.10 -34.26
CA LYS A 387 36.57 -43.18 -35.00
C LYS A 387 37.78 -43.50 -34.11
N LEU A 388 37.66 -43.47 -32.79
CA LEU A 388 38.75 -43.81 -31.87
C LEU A 388 38.92 -45.33 -31.70
N GLN A 389 40.17 -45.80 -31.74
CA GLN A 389 40.51 -47.21 -31.45
C GLN A 389 40.30 -47.58 -29.98
N GLU A 390 40.49 -46.65 -29.04
CA GLU A 390 40.30 -46.86 -27.60
C GLU A 390 39.42 -45.76 -26.95
N PRO A 391 38.09 -45.80 -27.15
CA PRO A 391 37.17 -44.74 -26.71
C PRO A 391 37.10 -44.58 -25.18
N GLN A 392 37.43 -45.64 -24.43
CA GLN A 392 37.42 -45.67 -22.97
C GLN A 392 38.39 -44.70 -22.29
N TYR A 393 39.53 -44.36 -22.91
CA TYR A 393 40.45 -43.36 -22.37
C TYR A 393 39.95 -41.93 -22.60
N ALA A 394 39.38 -41.66 -23.77
CA ALA A 394 38.79 -40.35 -24.08
C ALA A 394 37.59 -40.03 -23.18
N VAL A 395 36.70 -40.99 -22.92
CA VAL A 395 35.56 -40.82 -22.00
C VAL A 395 36.03 -40.53 -20.57
N LYS A 396 37.07 -41.21 -20.09
CA LYS A 396 37.65 -40.94 -18.75
C LYS A 396 38.31 -39.56 -18.68
N ALA A 397 38.99 -39.12 -19.74
CA ALA A 397 39.57 -37.78 -19.82
C ALA A 397 38.48 -36.69 -19.84
N ASN A 398 37.41 -36.88 -20.62
CA ASN A 398 36.27 -35.96 -20.65
C ASN A 398 35.59 -35.82 -19.29
N LYS A 399 35.33 -36.92 -18.57
CA LYS A 399 34.75 -36.86 -17.21
C LYS A 399 35.62 -36.08 -16.23
N LYS A 400 36.95 -36.21 -16.32
CA LYS A 400 37.87 -35.39 -15.51
C LYS A 400 37.80 -33.92 -15.90
N LEU A 401 37.71 -33.61 -17.19
CA LEU A 401 37.59 -32.25 -17.69
C LEU A 401 36.26 -31.60 -17.27
N GLU A 402 35.14 -32.34 -17.34
CA GLU A 402 33.83 -31.93 -16.84
C GLU A 402 33.87 -31.62 -15.34
N ALA A 403 34.50 -32.47 -14.53
CA ALA A 403 34.66 -32.20 -13.10
C ALA A 403 35.45 -30.91 -12.83
N ILE A 404 36.48 -30.62 -13.64
CA ILE A 404 37.23 -29.36 -13.55
C ILE A 404 36.37 -28.17 -13.99
N LEU A 405 35.62 -28.28 -15.09
CA LEU A 405 34.71 -27.24 -15.57
C LEU A 405 33.61 -26.93 -14.56
N ASN A 406 32.99 -27.96 -13.97
CA ASN A 406 31.98 -27.80 -12.93
C ASN A 406 32.56 -27.09 -11.70
N LYS A 407 33.77 -27.45 -11.28
CA LYS A 407 34.46 -26.76 -10.19
C LYS A 407 34.73 -25.29 -10.54
N LYS A 408 35.17 -25.00 -11.77
CA LYS A 408 35.38 -23.61 -12.24
C LYS A 408 34.07 -22.83 -12.28
N ASN A 409 32.98 -23.41 -12.80
CA ASN A 409 31.66 -22.77 -12.83
C ASN A 409 31.13 -22.49 -11.42
N ALA A 410 31.30 -23.43 -10.49
CA ALA A 410 30.97 -23.21 -9.07
C ALA A 410 31.77 -22.02 -8.51
N THR A 411 33.09 -21.98 -8.72
CA THR A 411 33.90 -20.84 -8.26
C THR A 411 33.50 -19.51 -8.92
N ILE A 412 33.07 -19.52 -10.19
CA ILE A 412 32.56 -18.31 -10.86
C ILE A 412 31.28 -17.83 -10.18
N ASN A 413 30.33 -18.73 -9.92
CA ASN A 413 29.08 -18.41 -9.24
C ASN A 413 29.33 -17.88 -7.82
N ASP A 414 30.23 -18.53 -7.07
CA ASP A 414 30.61 -18.09 -5.73
C ASP A 414 31.23 -16.69 -5.76
N LEU A 415 32.14 -16.42 -6.70
CA LEU A 415 32.76 -15.10 -6.86
C LEU A 415 31.76 -14.03 -7.29
N GLN A 416 30.80 -14.36 -8.17
CA GLN A 416 29.72 -13.44 -8.55
C GLN A 416 28.81 -13.11 -7.36
N TYR A 417 28.48 -14.11 -6.54
CA TYR A 417 27.72 -13.93 -5.32
C TYR A 417 28.48 -13.07 -4.30
N GLU A 418 29.77 -13.35 -4.10
CA GLU A 418 30.66 -12.56 -3.24
C GLU A 418 30.77 -11.11 -3.71
N LEU A 419 30.93 -10.87 -5.01
CA LEU A 419 30.94 -9.53 -5.59
C LEU A 419 29.61 -8.81 -5.31
N ALA A 420 28.48 -9.47 -5.53
CA ALA A 420 27.16 -8.91 -5.23
C ALA A 420 26.99 -8.59 -3.74
N ARG A 421 27.48 -9.47 -2.86
CA ARG A 421 27.45 -9.26 -1.41
C ARG A 421 28.30 -8.06 -0.99
N VAL A 422 29.48 -7.89 -1.57
CA VAL A 422 30.38 -6.76 -1.28
C VAL A 422 29.81 -5.45 -1.82
N CYS A 423 29.28 -5.43 -3.05
CA CYS A 423 28.62 -4.24 -3.61
C CYS A 423 27.45 -3.80 -2.73
N LYS A 424 26.65 -4.76 -2.26
CA LYS A 424 25.57 -4.47 -1.32
C LYS A 424 26.08 -3.90 0.00
N ALA A 425 27.07 -4.54 0.62
CA ALA A 425 27.62 -4.07 1.90
C ALA A 425 28.22 -2.66 1.77
N HIS A 426 28.83 -2.35 0.62
CA HIS A 426 29.29 -1.01 0.28
C HIS A 426 28.13 0.00 0.17
N ASP A 427 27.07 -0.34 -0.56
CA ASP A 427 25.91 0.53 -0.74
C ASP A 427 25.16 0.77 0.59
N ASP A 428 24.97 -0.28 1.40
CA ASP A 428 24.39 -0.19 2.74
C ASP A 428 25.24 0.74 3.63
N LEU A 429 26.57 0.62 3.57
CA LEU A 429 27.50 1.46 4.32
C LEU A 429 27.43 2.92 3.87
N LEU A 430 27.32 3.19 2.56
CA LEU A 430 27.09 4.55 2.06
C LEU A 430 25.80 5.14 2.61
N ASP A 431 24.71 4.37 2.62
CA ASP A 431 23.43 4.81 3.17
C ASP A 431 23.55 5.13 4.68
N THR A 432 24.24 4.28 5.46
CA THR A 432 24.47 4.56 6.89
C THR A 432 25.32 5.80 7.16
N TYR A 433 26.37 6.03 6.38
CA TYR A 433 27.19 7.24 6.52
C TYR A 433 26.41 8.48 6.13
N GLU A 434 25.58 8.38 5.10
CA GLU A 434 24.73 9.43 4.63
C GLU A 434 23.67 9.82 5.68
N GLU A 435 23.07 8.84 6.36
CA GLU A 435 22.19 9.05 7.51
C GLU A 435 22.93 9.70 8.69
N LYS A 436 24.14 9.23 9.01
CA LYS A 436 24.94 9.81 10.11
C LYS A 436 25.38 11.25 9.84
N LEU A 437 25.79 11.57 8.62
CA LEU A 437 26.12 12.95 8.22
C LEU A 437 24.90 13.86 8.35
N HIS A 438 23.72 13.37 7.96
CA HIS A 438 22.48 14.08 8.15
C HIS A 438 22.16 14.31 9.65
N GLU A 439 22.40 13.33 10.51
CA GLU A 439 22.23 13.46 11.97
C GLU A 439 23.13 14.55 12.58
N TYR A 440 24.36 14.70 12.09
CA TYR A 440 25.29 15.77 12.49
C TYR A 440 25.03 17.11 11.78
N GLY A 441 23.97 17.21 10.97
CA GLY A 441 23.59 18.44 10.27
C GLY A 441 24.47 18.79 9.08
N ILE A 442 25.20 17.82 8.51
CA ILE A 442 26.04 17.98 7.32
C ILE A 442 25.23 17.52 6.09
N PRO A 443 24.75 18.42 5.23
CA PRO A 443 24.00 18.07 4.04
C PRO A 443 24.87 17.35 3.00
N LYS A 444 24.28 16.42 2.25
CA LYS A 444 24.95 15.62 1.19
C LYS A 444 25.72 16.46 0.17
N ILE A 445 25.29 17.71 -0.04
CA ILE A 445 25.86 18.66 -1.00
C ILE A 445 27.25 19.14 -0.54
N GLU A 446 27.53 19.14 0.77
CA GLU A 446 28.80 19.61 1.34
C GLU A 446 29.96 18.60 1.18
N LEU A 447 29.67 17.35 0.79
CA LEU A 447 30.68 16.30 0.58
C LEU A 447 31.59 16.54 -0.64
N GLY A 448 31.12 17.29 -1.65
CA GLY A 448 31.92 17.63 -2.84
C GLY A 448 32.20 16.48 -3.82
N PHE A 449 31.70 15.26 -3.58
CA PHE A 449 31.78 14.12 -4.49
C PHE A 449 30.52 13.25 -4.42
N ILE A 450 30.25 12.47 -5.48
CA ILE A 450 29.14 11.51 -5.54
C ILE A 450 29.74 10.11 -5.44
N PRO A 451 29.38 9.32 -4.41
CA PRO A 451 29.89 7.96 -4.27
C PRO A 451 29.37 7.05 -5.39
N LEU A 452 30.26 6.25 -5.98
CA LEU A 452 29.94 5.34 -7.08
C LEU A 452 29.26 4.06 -6.56
N ARG A 453 28.09 3.71 -7.09
CA ARG A 453 27.42 2.43 -6.81
C ARG A 453 27.53 1.50 -8.02
N THR A 454 28.01 0.29 -7.81
CA THR A 454 28.22 -0.71 -8.88
C THR A 454 27.12 -1.76 -8.87
N VAL A 455 26.44 -1.96 -9.99
CA VAL A 455 25.43 -3.02 -10.16
C VAL A 455 26.10 -4.25 -10.79
N PRO A 456 26.17 -5.39 -10.08
CA PRO A 456 26.70 -6.63 -10.64
C PRO A 456 25.91 -7.10 -11.87
N GLU A 457 26.59 -7.72 -12.84
CA GLU A 457 25.95 -8.30 -14.02
C GLU A 457 24.87 -9.32 -13.64
N GLY A 458 23.71 -9.25 -14.31
CA GLY A 458 22.57 -10.13 -14.05
C GLY A 458 21.57 -9.61 -13.00
N GLN A 459 21.87 -8.50 -12.31
CA GLN A 459 20.90 -7.83 -11.45
C GLN A 459 20.13 -6.73 -12.20
N GLY A 460 18.82 -6.66 -11.99
CA GLY A 460 17.94 -5.65 -12.59
C GLY A 460 18.02 -4.26 -11.94
N GLY A 461 18.87 -4.08 -10.92
CA GLY A 461 19.05 -2.86 -10.16
C GLY A 461 19.82 -3.10 -8.86
N LEU A 462 19.98 -2.05 -8.05
CA LEU A 462 20.63 -2.12 -6.73
C LEU A 462 19.93 -3.14 -5.82
N SER A 463 20.70 -3.90 -5.06
CA SER A 463 20.20 -4.96 -4.19
C SER A 463 19.42 -4.40 -2.99
N LYS A 464 18.17 -4.83 -2.78
CA LYS A 464 17.25 -4.32 -1.73
C LYS A 464 17.03 -5.29 -0.56
N GLY A 465 18.02 -6.11 -0.20
CA GLY A 465 17.92 -7.04 0.93
C GLY A 465 18.27 -6.39 2.28
N PRO A 466 17.95 -7.01 3.44
CA PRO A 466 18.22 -6.43 4.76
C PRO A 466 19.71 -6.12 4.97
N ALA A 467 20.01 -4.96 5.53
CA ALA A 467 21.36 -4.48 5.74
C ALA A 467 22.12 -5.38 6.73
N GLY A 468 23.23 -5.95 6.28
CA GLY A 468 24.10 -6.77 7.11
C GLY A 468 25.47 -6.12 7.15
N LEU A 469 25.71 -5.26 8.15
CA LEU A 469 27.04 -4.75 8.44
C LEU A 469 27.99 -5.94 8.62
N VAL A 470 28.91 -6.12 7.68
CA VAL A 470 29.99 -7.11 7.79
C VAL A 470 31.04 -6.55 8.75
N THR A 471 30.73 -6.49 10.04
CA THR A 471 31.75 -6.28 11.07
C THR A 471 32.19 -7.65 11.57
N LYS A 472 33.24 -8.21 10.95
CA LYS A 472 34.07 -9.19 11.66
C LYS A 472 34.83 -8.41 12.74
N ASN A 473 34.21 -8.22 13.89
CA ASN A 473 34.94 -7.81 15.09
C ASN A 473 35.90 -8.95 15.43
N ARG A 474 37.19 -8.63 15.36
CA ARG A 474 38.30 -9.53 15.65
C ARG A 474 38.70 -9.39 17.11
#